data_AF-A0A3M1AS88-F1
#
_entry.id   AF-A0A3M1AS88-F1
#
_cell.length_a   1.000
_cell.length_b   1.000
_cell.length_c   1.000
_cell.angle_alpha   90.00
_cell.angle_beta   90.00
_cell.angle_gamma   90.00
#
_symmetry.space_group_name_H-M   'P 1'
#
loop_
_entity.id
_entity.type
_entity.pdbx_description
1 polymer ?
#
loop_
_entity_poly.entity_id
_entity_poly.type
_entity_poly.pdbx_seq_one_letter_code
_entity_poly.pdbx_strand_id
1 'polypeptide(L)'
;MQVFIAAARRTRDLWFGSWLMSELSKAAARAVAQAAGEQNLIFPAASLAKLQPGSDLAVANKIVAIVESPEAVAKEAETAMRARLDELAKIALDAVKGKVETREVAENQIKDLPEFYYAAVPLPDDPAQYPNVRKKAETLLAARKNLRNFNQPTWGSSKPKSSLDGNRESVIPESASGDAQKMYKWYKAKAGEQLSGVDLLKRLGKRNKDAGFESFPSTSHMAAMPLRAKLANGDAKAKAAWDAYMATLDDELKQTETVSGAPHPVFGKADGALLFESRLRDFYGKSVPDSVTKALQAFYDAADKPIPY
;
A
#
# COMPACT_ATOMS: atom_id res chain seq x y z
N MET A 1 0.01 -12.59 5.32
CA MET A 1 -0.18 -11.21 5.82
C MET A 1 1.12 -10.51 6.16
N GLN A 2 1.87 -10.97 7.16
CA GLN A 2 3.09 -10.28 7.62
C GLN A 2 4.17 -10.17 6.52
N VAL A 3 4.34 -11.20 5.69
CA VAL A 3 5.29 -11.18 4.55
C VAL A 3 4.91 -10.13 3.50
N PHE A 4 3.61 -9.93 3.24
CA PHE A 4 3.13 -8.93 2.27
C PHE A 4 3.43 -7.51 2.73
N ILE A 5 3.21 -7.23 4.03
CA ILE A 5 3.49 -5.92 4.65
C ILE A 5 5.01 -5.71 4.79
N ALA A 6 5.77 -6.75 5.15
CA ALA A 6 7.22 -6.68 5.36
C ALA A 6 8.01 -6.45 4.06
N ALA A 7 7.53 -6.94 2.91
CA ALA A 7 8.16 -6.72 1.60
C ALA A 7 7.91 -5.32 1.02
N ALA A 8 7.83 -4.29 1.87
CA ALA A 8 7.66 -2.89 1.50
C ALA A 8 9.01 -2.16 1.54
N ARG A 9 9.35 -1.40 0.50
CA ARG A 9 10.57 -0.59 0.46
C ARG A 9 10.34 0.90 0.72
N ARG A 10 9.08 1.35 0.66
CA ARG A 10 8.67 2.73 0.97
C ARG A 10 7.55 2.70 2.02
N THR A 11 7.45 3.74 2.85
CA THR A 11 6.36 3.87 3.83
C THR A 11 4.99 3.84 3.18
N ARG A 12 4.87 4.36 1.95
CA ARG A 12 3.65 4.23 1.14
C ARG A 12 3.29 2.78 0.81
N ASP A 13 4.27 1.96 0.42
CA ASP A 13 4.05 0.54 0.10
C ASP A 13 3.54 -0.20 1.35
N LEU A 14 4.09 0.16 2.52
CA LEU A 14 3.68 -0.36 3.82
C LEU A 14 2.24 0.05 4.16
N TRP A 15 1.96 1.35 4.09
CA TRP A 15 0.63 1.91 4.39
C TRP A 15 -0.44 1.34 3.47
N PHE A 16 -0.20 1.35 2.15
CA PHE A 16 -1.16 0.82 1.17
C PHE A 16 -1.36 -0.68 1.39
N GLY A 17 -0.31 -1.43 1.70
CA GLY A 17 -0.42 -2.85 2.03
C GLY A 17 -1.34 -3.09 3.23
N SER A 18 -1.19 -2.32 4.31
CA SER A 18 -2.08 -2.40 5.48
C SER A 18 -3.52 -1.98 5.15
N TRP A 19 -3.70 -0.90 4.40
CA TRP A 19 -5.01 -0.42 3.97
C TRP A 19 -5.72 -1.45 3.08
N LEU A 20 -5.02 -2.02 2.09
CA LEU A 20 -5.55 -3.04 1.19
C LEU A 20 -6.07 -4.24 1.99
N MET A 21 -5.28 -4.77 2.93
CA MET A 21 -5.71 -5.91 3.75
C MET A 21 -6.98 -5.59 4.56
N SER A 22 -7.05 -4.38 5.13
CA SER A 22 -8.24 -3.92 5.84
C SER A 22 -9.44 -3.79 4.91
N GLU A 23 -9.25 -3.24 3.72
CA GLU A 23 -10.31 -3.05 2.72
C GLU A 23 -10.85 -4.38 2.18
N LEU A 24 -9.98 -5.37 1.92
CA LEU A 24 -10.39 -6.72 1.53
C LEU A 24 -11.17 -7.42 2.66
N SER A 25 -10.71 -7.27 3.91
CA SER A 25 -11.41 -7.81 5.08
C SER A 25 -12.77 -7.15 5.29
N LYS A 26 -12.87 -5.85 5.02
CA LYS A 26 -14.12 -5.09 5.04
C LYS A 26 -15.10 -5.59 3.97
N ALA A 27 -14.63 -5.84 2.75
CA ALA A 27 -15.47 -6.39 1.69
C ALA A 27 -16.06 -7.77 2.07
N ALA A 28 -15.24 -8.65 2.63
CA ALA A 28 -15.71 -9.93 3.17
C ALA A 28 -16.70 -9.74 4.34
N ALA A 29 -16.40 -8.87 5.31
CA ALA A 29 -17.28 -8.60 6.45
C ALA A 29 -18.63 -8.02 6.02
N ARG A 30 -18.64 -7.17 5.00
CA ARG A 30 -19.86 -6.64 4.40
C ARG A 30 -20.72 -7.75 3.83
N ALA A 31 -20.15 -8.64 3.02
CA ALA A 31 -20.89 -9.77 2.45
C ALA A 31 -21.49 -10.66 3.54
N VAL A 32 -20.73 -10.96 4.60
CA VAL A 32 -21.23 -11.68 5.77
C VAL A 32 -22.41 -10.96 6.42
N ALA A 33 -22.31 -9.65 6.64
CA ALA A 33 -23.40 -8.87 7.23
C ALA A 33 -24.64 -8.77 6.30
N GLN A 34 -24.46 -8.76 4.98
CA GLN A 34 -25.56 -8.75 4.03
C GLN A 34 -26.31 -10.10 4.03
N ALA A 35 -25.58 -11.21 4.14
CA ALA A 35 -26.14 -12.55 4.12
C ALA A 35 -26.76 -12.96 5.46
N ALA A 36 -26.10 -12.63 6.58
CA ALA A 36 -26.48 -13.07 7.92
C ALA A 36 -27.19 -12.00 8.76
N GLY A 37 -27.17 -10.73 8.33
CA GLY A 37 -27.62 -9.58 9.12
C GLY A 37 -26.50 -8.96 9.97
N GLU A 38 -26.54 -7.63 10.11
CA GLU A 38 -25.52 -6.86 10.86
C GLU A 38 -25.41 -7.29 12.33
N GLN A 39 -26.54 -7.63 12.96
CA GLN A 39 -26.61 -8.09 14.35
C GLN A 39 -25.86 -9.40 14.58
N ASN A 40 -25.67 -10.18 13.52
CA ASN A 40 -24.99 -11.46 13.57
C ASN A 40 -23.49 -11.33 13.25
N LEU A 41 -23.02 -10.16 12.84
CA LEU A 41 -21.60 -9.86 12.64
C LEU A 41 -20.94 -9.46 13.98
N ILE A 42 -20.49 -10.46 14.75
CA ILE A 42 -19.85 -10.28 16.06
C ILE A 42 -18.55 -9.45 15.99
N PHE A 43 -17.74 -9.63 14.95
CA PHE A 43 -16.51 -8.88 14.75
C PHE A 43 -16.26 -8.67 13.25
N PRO A 44 -16.07 -7.42 12.77
CA PRO A 44 -15.77 -6.19 13.51
C PRO A 44 -16.94 -5.45 14.20
N ALA A 45 -18.14 -6.02 14.31
CA ALA A 45 -19.33 -5.37 14.92
C ALA A 45 -19.60 -3.98 14.32
N ALA A 46 -19.97 -3.96 13.04
CA ALA A 46 -20.19 -2.73 12.29
C ALA A 46 -21.44 -2.83 11.41
N SER A 47 -22.09 -1.68 11.19
CA SER A 47 -23.19 -1.59 10.24
C SER A 47 -22.70 -1.62 8.79
N LEU A 48 -23.60 -1.98 7.87
CA LEU A 48 -23.35 -2.00 6.42
C LEU A 48 -22.92 -0.62 5.90
N ALA A 49 -23.41 0.46 6.52
CA ALA A 49 -22.98 1.82 6.20
C ALA A 49 -21.48 2.03 6.48
N LYS A 50 -20.97 1.49 7.61
CA LYS A 50 -19.54 1.57 7.94
C LYS A 50 -18.68 0.57 7.14
N LEU A 51 -19.29 -0.49 6.60
CA LEU A 51 -18.62 -1.50 5.76
C LEU A 51 -18.62 -1.15 4.26
N GLN A 52 -19.03 0.07 3.88
CA GLN A 52 -18.93 0.51 2.49
C GLN A 52 -17.46 0.61 2.02
N PRO A 53 -17.17 0.30 0.75
CA PRO A 53 -15.84 0.50 0.17
C PRO A 53 -15.31 1.92 0.43
N GLY A 54 -14.05 2.02 0.82
CA GLY A 54 -13.38 3.29 1.06
C GLY A 54 -13.79 4.04 2.34
N SER A 55 -14.71 3.50 3.14
CA SER A 55 -15.04 4.07 4.46
C SER A 55 -13.83 4.08 5.41
N ASP A 56 -13.88 4.92 6.44
CA ASP A 56 -12.78 5.05 7.42
C ASP A 56 -12.66 3.87 8.39
N LEU A 57 -13.61 2.93 8.40
CA LEU A 57 -13.54 1.77 9.28
C LEU A 57 -12.37 0.86 8.87
N ALA A 58 -11.39 0.72 9.76
CA ALA A 58 -10.37 -0.30 9.65
C ALA A 58 -10.90 -1.65 10.14
N VAL A 59 -10.73 -2.71 9.35
CA VAL A 59 -11.20 -4.06 9.66
C VAL A 59 -9.99 -4.97 9.74
N ALA A 60 -9.84 -5.69 10.85
CA ALA A 60 -8.79 -6.69 10.97
C ALA A 60 -9.08 -7.89 10.06
N ASN A 61 -8.06 -8.70 9.78
CA ASN A 61 -8.12 -9.88 8.91
C ASN A 61 -8.82 -11.10 9.52
N LYS A 62 -9.81 -10.83 10.36
CA LYS A 62 -10.58 -11.82 11.09
C LYS A 62 -12.00 -11.33 11.13
N ILE A 63 -12.92 -12.21 10.77
CA ILE A 63 -14.35 -11.95 10.77
C ILE A 63 -14.98 -13.04 11.60
N VAL A 64 -15.92 -12.66 12.45
CA VAL A 64 -16.69 -13.62 13.25
C VAL A 64 -18.15 -13.26 13.14
N ALA A 65 -18.95 -14.25 12.80
CA ALA A 65 -20.39 -14.12 12.72
C ALA A 65 -21.09 -15.41 13.16
N ILE A 66 -22.36 -15.27 13.54
CA ILE A 66 -23.30 -16.39 13.67
C ILE A 66 -24.02 -16.49 12.33
N VAL A 67 -24.06 -17.68 11.75
CA VAL A 67 -24.60 -17.90 10.40
C VAL A 67 -25.34 -19.22 10.35
N GLU A 68 -26.42 -19.28 9.59
CA GLU A 68 -27.17 -20.52 9.38
C GLU A 68 -26.48 -21.42 8.35
N SER A 69 -26.03 -20.84 7.24
CA SER A 69 -25.40 -21.56 6.11
C SER A 69 -23.92 -21.17 5.95
N PRO A 70 -23.01 -21.71 6.78
CA PRO A 70 -21.63 -21.24 6.85
C PRO A 70 -20.85 -21.36 5.54
N GLU A 71 -21.08 -22.44 4.77
CA GLU A 71 -20.40 -22.64 3.48
C GLU A 71 -20.83 -21.59 2.45
N ALA A 72 -22.13 -21.35 2.32
CA ALA A 72 -22.68 -20.34 1.41
C ALA A 72 -22.17 -18.94 1.76
N VAL A 73 -22.24 -18.57 3.04
CA VAL A 73 -21.76 -17.25 3.52
C VAL A 73 -20.24 -17.11 3.32
N ALA A 74 -19.46 -18.16 3.57
CA ALA A 74 -18.02 -18.13 3.32
C ALA A 74 -17.69 -17.94 1.83
N LYS A 75 -18.43 -18.60 0.94
CA LYS A 75 -18.27 -18.45 -0.52
C LYS A 75 -18.60 -17.03 -1.00
N GLU A 76 -19.67 -16.43 -0.47
CA GLU A 76 -20.04 -15.05 -0.76
C GLU A 76 -18.99 -14.06 -0.26
N ALA A 77 -18.49 -14.27 0.97
CA ALA A 77 -17.43 -13.45 1.55
C ALA A 77 -16.12 -13.53 0.76
N GLU A 78 -15.71 -14.73 0.33
CA GLU A 78 -14.55 -14.92 -0.53
C GLU A 78 -14.74 -14.24 -1.88
N THR A 79 -15.92 -14.39 -2.49
CA THR A 79 -16.24 -13.77 -3.79
C THR A 79 -16.17 -12.25 -3.70
N ALA A 80 -16.74 -11.64 -2.64
CA ALA A 80 -16.68 -10.20 -2.42
C ALA A 80 -15.26 -9.69 -2.18
N MET A 81 -14.46 -10.44 -1.40
CA MET A 81 -13.04 -10.13 -1.20
C MET A 81 -12.27 -10.15 -2.51
N ARG A 82 -12.45 -11.18 -3.33
CA ARG A 82 -11.76 -11.34 -4.63
C ARG A 82 -12.19 -10.26 -5.63
N ALA A 83 -13.48 -9.98 -5.72
CA ALA A 83 -14.00 -8.90 -6.56
C ALA A 83 -13.39 -7.54 -6.18
N ARG A 84 -13.30 -7.24 -4.88
CA ARG A 84 -12.67 -6.00 -4.40
C ARG A 84 -11.18 -5.95 -4.73
N LEU A 85 -10.46 -7.07 -4.63
CA LEU A 85 -9.06 -7.13 -5.04
C LEU A 85 -8.91 -6.87 -6.55
N ASP A 86 -9.74 -7.50 -7.38
CA ASP A 86 -9.71 -7.32 -8.83
C ASP A 86 -9.95 -5.86 -9.24
N GLU A 87 -10.90 -5.18 -8.59
CA GLU A 87 -11.13 -3.73 -8.78
C GLU A 87 -9.87 -2.90 -8.48
N LEU A 88 -9.24 -3.13 -7.33
CA LEU A 88 -8.06 -2.39 -6.89
C LEU A 88 -6.82 -2.72 -7.74
N ALA A 89 -6.68 -3.99 -8.15
CA ALA A 89 -5.67 -4.45 -9.09
C ALA A 89 -5.82 -3.74 -10.43
N LYS A 90 -7.05 -3.68 -10.95
CA LYS A 90 -7.35 -2.96 -12.19
C LYS A 90 -6.97 -1.48 -12.09
N ILE A 91 -7.35 -0.81 -11.01
CA ILE A 91 -6.98 0.61 -10.79
C ILE A 91 -5.46 0.80 -10.81
N ALA A 92 -4.71 -0.05 -10.10
CA ALA A 92 -3.26 0.07 -10.02
C ALA A 92 -2.57 -0.22 -11.37
N LEU A 93 -3.02 -1.27 -12.07
CA LEU A 93 -2.45 -1.66 -13.36
C LEU A 93 -2.82 -0.69 -14.49
N ASP A 94 -4.02 -0.11 -14.46
CA ASP A 94 -4.44 0.95 -15.41
C ASP A 94 -3.69 2.28 -15.18
N ALA A 95 -3.14 2.50 -13.98
CA ALA A 95 -2.32 3.66 -13.66
C ALA A 95 -0.87 3.55 -14.17
N VAL A 96 -0.45 2.38 -14.65
CA VAL A 96 0.88 2.18 -15.24
C VAL A 96 0.94 2.93 -16.57
N LYS A 97 1.85 3.90 -16.70
CA LYS A 97 2.02 4.65 -17.97
C LYS A 97 2.93 3.92 -18.97
N GLY A 98 3.73 2.98 -18.49
CA GLY A 98 4.62 2.16 -19.32
C GLY A 98 3.97 0.85 -19.78
N LYS A 99 4.71 0.07 -20.57
CA LYS A 99 4.27 -1.28 -20.93
C LYS A 99 4.40 -2.22 -19.73
N VAL A 100 3.38 -3.01 -19.45
CA VAL A 100 3.50 -4.21 -18.61
C VAL A 100 3.72 -5.38 -19.56
N GLU A 101 4.80 -6.12 -19.40
CA GLU A 101 5.21 -7.14 -20.37
C GLU A 101 4.13 -8.22 -20.54
N THR A 102 3.49 -8.63 -19.44
CA THR A 102 2.31 -9.48 -19.47
C THR A 102 1.36 -9.07 -18.36
N ARG A 103 0.30 -8.34 -18.73
CA ARG A 103 -0.72 -7.89 -17.78
C ARG A 103 -1.41 -9.06 -17.08
N GLU A 104 -1.69 -10.14 -17.82
CA GLU A 104 -2.27 -11.36 -17.27
C GLU A 104 -1.40 -11.97 -16.16
N VAL A 105 -0.07 -12.01 -16.35
CA VAL A 105 0.87 -12.49 -15.31
C VAL A 105 0.80 -11.60 -14.08
N ALA A 106 0.76 -10.27 -14.26
CA ALA A 106 0.61 -9.33 -13.14
C ALA A 106 -0.70 -9.57 -12.38
N GLU A 107 -1.81 -9.76 -13.08
CA GLU A 107 -3.12 -10.06 -12.50
C GLU A 107 -3.13 -11.41 -11.78
N ASN A 108 -2.52 -12.44 -12.35
CA ASN A 108 -2.41 -13.76 -11.73
C ASN A 108 -1.55 -13.73 -10.46
N GLN A 109 -0.43 -13.00 -10.47
CA GLN A 109 0.41 -12.78 -9.29
C GLN A 109 -0.36 -12.06 -8.17
N ILE A 110 -1.23 -11.11 -8.51
CA ILE A 110 -2.08 -10.39 -7.54
C ILE A 110 -3.19 -11.30 -7.02
N LYS A 111 -3.88 -12.06 -7.88
CA LYS A 111 -4.96 -12.97 -7.49
C LYS A 111 -4.51 -14.09 -6.55
N ASP A 112 -3.24 -14.48 -6.66
CA ASP A 112 -2.58 -15.46 -5.81
C ASP A 112 -2.15 -14.89 -4.44
N LEU A 113 -2.33 -13.58 -4.21
CA LEU A 113 -1.93 -12.94 -2.96
C LEU A 113 -2.82 -13.31 -1.74
N PRO A 114 -4.16 -13.16 -1.79
CA PRO A 114 -5.00 -13.45 -0.64
C PRO A 114 -5.29 -14.94 -0.50
N GLU A 115 -5.02 -15.47 0.68
CA GLU A 115 -5.57 -16.75 1.12
C GLU A 115 -6.84 -16.50 1.95
N PHE A 116 -7.91 -17.24 1.65
CA PHE A 116 -9.16 -17.19 2.40
C PHE A 116 -9.37 -18.51 3.15
N TYR A 117 -9.59 -18.42 4.45
CA TYR A 117 -9.85 -19.58 5.30
C TYR A 117 -11.05 -19.31 6.20
N TYR A 118 -11.92 -20.30 6.33
CA TYR A 118 -13.01 -20.27 7.29
C TYR A 118 -13.10 -21.61 8.04
N ALA A 119 -13.74 -21.56 9.21
CA ALA A 119 -14.15 -22.73 9.98
C ALA A 119 -15.47 -22.39 10.66
N ALA A 120 -16.36 -23.37 10.77
CA ALA A 120 -17.65 -23.21 11.43
C ALA A 120 -17.86 -24.36 12.43
N VAL A 121 -18.55 -24.05 13.52
CA VAL A 121 -18.92 -25.02 14.57
C VAL A 121 -20.40 -24.77 14.88
N PRO A 122 -21.23 -25.82 14.98
CA PRO A 122 -22.62 -25.66 15.41
C PRO A 122 -22.70 -24.93 16.76
N LEU A 123 -23.57 -23.93 16.83
CA LEU A 123 -23.85 -23.18 18.05
C LEU A 123 -25.14 -23.74 18.68
N PRO A 124 -25.07 -24.39 19.85
CA PRO A 124 -26.25 -24.81 20.58
C PRO A 124 -27.06 -23.62 21.11
N ASP A 125 -28.35 -23.84 21.38
CA ASP A 125 -29.23 -22.80 21.93
C ASP A 125 -28.83 -22.34 23.33
N ASP A 126 -28.12 -23.19 24.10
CA ASP A 126 -27.59 -22.85 25.43
C ASP A 126 -26.46 -21.78 25.31
N PRO A 127 -26.71 -20.53 25.76
CA PRO A 127 -25.71 -19.46 25.65
C PRO A 127 -24.43 -19.74 26.45
N ALA A 128 -24.49 -20.60 27.49
CA ALA A 128 -23.33 -20.99 28.27
C ALA A 128 -22.30 -21.78 27.45
N GLN A 129 -22.70 -22.33 26.29
CA GLN A 129 -21.79 -23.05 25.38
C GLN A 129 -20.98 -22.13 24.47
N TYR A 130 -21.38 -20.87 24.30
CA TYR A 130 -20.72 -19.95 23.35
C TYR A 130 -19.19 -19.85 23.57
N PRO A 131 -18.65 -19.71 24.80
CA PRO A 131 -17.19 -19.69 25.01
C PRO A 131 -16.49 -20.96 24.50
N ASN A 132 -17.07 -22.13 24.72
CA ASN A 132 -16.53 -23.41 24.27
C ASN A 132 -16.59 -23.55 22.75
N VAL A 133 -17.73 -23.21 22.14
CA VAL A 133 -17.93 -23.20 20.69
C VAL A 133 -16.94 -22.25 20.02
N ARG A 134 -16.78 -21.04 20.58
CA ARG A 134 -15.82 -20.06 20.07
C ARG A 134 -14.40 -20.57 20.13
N LYS A 135 -13.98 -21.14 21.26
CA LYS A 135 -12.64 -21.75 21.41
C LYS A 135 -12.42 -22.86 20.37
N LYS A 136 -13.42 -23.73 20.16
CA LYS A 136 -13.36 -24.81 19.16
C LYS A 136 -13.23 -24.28 17.74
N ALA A 137 -13.99 -23.25 17.36
CA ALA A 137 -13.91 -22.62 16.05
C ALA A 137 -12.54 -22.00 15.78
N GLU A 138 -11.94 -21.33 16.78
CA GLU A 138 -10.59 -20.79 16.69
C GLU A 138 -9.54 -21.89 16.49
N THR A 139 -9.65 -23.00 17.25
CA THR A 139 -8.75 -24.16 17.09
C THR A 139 -8.84 -24.76 15.69
N LEU A 140 -10.07 -24.94 15.16
CA LEU A 140 -10.26 -25.46 13.80
C LEU A 140 -9.72 -24.51 12.73
N LEU A 141 -9.93 -23.20 12.88
CA LEU A 141 -9.38 -22.21 11.96
C LEU A 141 -7.84 -22.20 11.99
N ALA A 142 -7.23 -22.33 13.16
CA ALA A 142 -5.78 -22.45 13.31
C ALA A 142 -5.26 -23.72 12.63
N ALA A 143 -5.93 -24.86 12.83
CA ALA A 143 -5.58 -26.12 12.15
C ALA A 143 -5.71 -25.98 10.62
N ARG A 144 -6.79 -25.37 10.13
CA ARG A 144 -7.00 -25.12 8.68
C ARG A 144 -5.89 -24.26 8.08
N LYS A 145 -5.40 -23.24 8.80
CA LYS A 145 -4.28 -22.38 8.38
C LYS A 145 -2.94 -23.13 8.30
N ASN A 146 -2.77 -24.20 9.07
CA ASN A 146 -1.56 -25.03 9.03
C ASN A 146 -1.56 -26.02 7.86
N LEU A 147 -2.74 -26.45 7.39
CA LEU A 147 -2.91 -27.32 6.20
C LEU A 147 -2.86 -26.50 4.90
N ARG A 148 -1.91 -25.56 4.78
CA ARG A 148 -1.82 -24.64 3.63
C ARG A 148 -2.00 -25.35 2.29
N ASN A 149 -2.63 -24.68 1.34
CA ASN A 149 -2.75 -25.19 -0.02
C ASN A 149 -1.41 -24.93 -0.75
N PHE A 150 -0.72 -25.98 -1.19
CA PHE A 150 0.55 -25.86 -1.94
C PHE A 150 0.29 -26.02 -3.44
N ASN A 151 -0.44 -25.07 -4.02
CA ASN A 151 -0.70 -25.07 -5.45
C ASN A 151 0.51 -24.53 -6.22
N GLN A 152 0.76 -25.08 -7.41
CA GLN A 152 1.73 -24.51 -8.33
C GLN A 152 1.20 -23.18 -8.90
N PRO A 153 2.00 -22.09 -8.87
CA PRO A 153 1.58 -20.82 -9.44
C PRO A 153 1.49 -20.90 -10.97
N THR A 154 0.52 -20.20 -11.55
CA THR A 154 0.33 -20.12 -13.01
C THR A 154 1.21 -19.07 -13.69
N TRP A 155 2.01 -18.33 -12.92
CA TRP A 155 2.75 -17.15 -13.37
C TRP A 155 4.27 -17.33 -13.42
N GLY A 156 4.79 -18.53 -13.10
CA GLY A 156 6.23 -18.80 -12.99
C GLY A 156 6.96 -18.74 -14.34
N SER A 157 8.12 -18.08 -14.37
CA SER A 157 8.98 -18.01 -15.58
C SER A 157 10.46 -17.75 -15.24
N SER A 158 11.32 -17.71 -16.28
CA SER A 158 12.75 -17.40 -16.15
C SER A 158 13.07 -15.91 -16.00
N LYS A 159 12.04 -15.05 -15.88
CA LYS A 159 12.21 -13.60 -15.71
C LYS A 159 12.87 -13.26 -14.37
N PRO A 160 13.59 -12.13 -14.26
CA PRO A 160 14.17 -11.66 -13.01
C PRO A 160 13.13 -11.57 -11.90
N LYS A 161 13.52 -11.87 -10.66
CA LYS A 161 12.61 -11.73 -9.51
C LYS A 161 12.47 -10.28 -9.08
N SER A 162 11.36 -10.00 -8.40
CA SER A 162 11.06 -8.73 -7.76
C SER A 162 12.20 -8.31 -6.84
N SER A 163 12.59 -7.03 -6.93
CA SER A 163 13.52 -6.42 -6.00
C SER A 163 12.93 -6.23 -4.60
N LEU A 164 11.61 -6.27 -4.44
CA LEU A 164 10.95 -6.00 -3.17
C LEU A 164 10.76 -7.30 -2.36
N ASP A 165 10.22 -8.34 -2.98
CA ASP A 165 9.90 -9.60 -2.29
C ASP A 165 10.82 -10.78 -2.65
N GLY A 166 11.60 -10.68 -3.74
CA GLY A 166 12.52 -11.73 -4.19
C GLY A 166 11.85 -13.02 -4.65
N ASN A 167 10.52 -13.07 -4.71
CA ASN A 167 9.76 -14.31 -4.92
C ASN A 167 9.07 -14.34 -6.29
N ARG A 168 8.40 -13.25 -6.67
CA ARG A 168 7.62 -13.15 -7.92
C ARG A 168 8.45 -12.60 -9.06
N GLU A 169 8.19 -13.04 -10.28
CA GLU A 169 8.83 -12.50 -11.48
C GLU A 169 8.43 -11.05 -11.75
N SER A 170 9.37 -10.29 -12.26
CA SER A 170 9.17 -8.94 -12.78
C SER A 170 8.21 -8.96 -13.97
N VAL A 171 7.29 -8.00 -13.98
CA VAL A 171 6.37 -7.77 -15.10
C VAL A 171 6.71 -6.48 -15.85
N ILE A 172 7.80 -5.81 -15.46
CA ILE A 172 8.36 -4.66 -16.16
C ILE A 172 9.28 -5.18 -17.29
N PRO A 173 9.10 -4.72 -18.53
CA PRO A 173 9.97 -5.14 -19.63
C PRO A 173 11.39 -4.63 -19.42
N GLU A 174 12.38 -5.43 -19.79
CA GLU A 174 13.80 -5.09 -19.63
C GLU A 174 14.17 -3.79 -20.37
N SER A 175 13.50 -3.49 -21.49
CA SER A 175 13.67 -2.23 -22.25
C SER A 175 13.17 -0.97 -21.54
N ALA A 176 12.45 -1.11 -20.42
CA ALA A 176 12.13 0.01 -19.54
C ALA A 176 13.20 0.25 -18.47
N SER A 177 14.00 -0.76 -18.13
CA SER A 177 15.05 -0.68 -17.11
C SER A 177 16.19 0.27 -17.51
N GLY A 178 16.89 0.82 -16.53
CA GLY A 178 18.10 1.64 -16.71
C GLY A 178 17.85 3.15 -16.83
N ASP A 179 16.67 3.58 -17.31
CA ASP A 179 16.26 5.00 -17.34
C ASP A 179 15.50 5.35 -16.05
N ALA A 180 16.14 6.12 -15.17
CA ALA A 180 15.59 6.47 -13.86
C ALA A 180 14.29 7.28 -13.95
N GLN A 181 14.25 8.29 -14.84
CA GLN A 181 13.08 9.15 -14.97
C GLN A 181 11.92 8.36 -15.57
N LYS A 182 12.17 7.60 -16.64
CA LYS A 182 11.14 6.73 -17.24
C LYS A 182 10.60 5.72 -16.22
N MET A 183 11.47 5.03 -15.49
CA MET A 183 11.06 4.06 -14.46
C MET A 183 10.23 4.72 -13.35
N TYR A 184 10.64 5.90 -12.89
CA TYR A 184 9.90 6.63 -11.86
C TYR A 184 8.55 7.14 -12.40
N LYS A 185 8.52 7.71 -13.60
CA LYS A 185 7.30 8.26 -14.21
C LYS A 185 6.28 7.16 -14.51
N TRP A 186 6.73 6.01 -15.00
CA TRP A 186 5.85 4.95 -15.49
C TRP A 186 5.43 3.93 -14.44
N TYR A 187 6.34 3.61 -13.51
CA TYR A 187 6.14 2.52 -12.54
C TYR A 187 6.35 2.97 -11.09
N LYS A 188 6.74 4.23 -10.85
CA LYS A 188 7.17 4.74 -9.52
C LYS A 188 8.29 3.86 -8.93
N ALA A 189 9.20 3.43 -9.79
CA ALA A 189 10.31 2.54 -9.52
C ALA A 189 11.66 3.25 -9.72
N LYS A 190 12.72 2.76 -9.07
CA LYS A 190 14.09 3.20 -9.39
C LYS A 190 14.55 2.59 -10.72
N ALA A 191 15.60 3.18 -11.31
CA ALA A 191 16.16 2.76 -12.60
C ALA A 191 16.38 1.24 -12.75
N GLY A 192 16.87 0.58 -11.70
CA GLY A 192 17.15 -0.85 -11.70
C GLY A 192 16.18 -1.71 -10.88
N GLU A 193 15.08 -1.15 -10.37
CA GLU A 193 14.10 -1.94 -9.61
C GLU A 193 13.31 -2.88 -10.56
N GLN A 194 13.29 -4.16 -10.22
CA GLN A 194 12.41 -5.17 -10.83
C GLN A 194 11.13 -5.26 -10.02
N LEU A 195 9.96 -5.09 -10.65
CA LEU A 195 8.66 -5.08 -9.95
C LEU A 195 7.73 -6.15 -10.52
N SER A 196 7.16 -6.96 -9.62
CA SER A 196 6.06 -7.88 -9.91
C SER A 196 4.72 -7.14 -10.00
N GLY A 197 3.65 -7.84 -10.41
CA GLY A 197 2.28 -7.30 -10.37
C GLY A 197 1.87 -6.87 -8.96
N VAL A 198 2.29 -7.61 -7.93
CA VAL A 198 2.04 -7.27 -6.52
C VAL A 198 2.77 -5.98 -6.12
N ASP A 199 3.97 -5.76 -6.63
CA ASP A 199 4.72 -4.54 -6.36
C ASP A 199 4.10 -3.33 -7.05
N LEU A 200 3.64 -3.50 -8.29
CA LEU A 200 2.87 -2.46 -8.99
C LEU A 200 1.57 -2.13 -8.25
N LEU A 201 0.85 -3.14 -7.75
CA LEU A 201 -0.31 -2.94 -6.88
C LEU A 201 0.03 -2.09 -5.65
N LYS A 202 1.15 -2.36 -4.97
CA LYS A 202 1.57 -1.54 -3.81
C LYS A 202 1.98 -0.13 -4.20
N ARG A 203 2.70 0.03 -5.31
CA ARG A 203 3.29 1.31 -5.74
C ARG A 203 2.27 2.25 -6.36
N LEU A 204 1.30 1.70 -7.09
CA LEU A 204 0.31 2.45 -7.87
C LEU A 204 -1.12 2.28 -7.36
N GLY A 205 -1.31 1.51 -6.29
CA GLY A 205 -2.59 1.32 -5.64
C GLY A 205 -3.18 2.62 -5.10
N LYS A 206 -4.50 2.74 -5.23
CA LYS A 206 -5.32 3.87 -4.77
C LYS A 206 -6.61 3.34 -4.15
N ARG A 207 -7.26 4.14 -3.29
CA ARG A 207 -8.53 3.73 -2.66
C ARG A 207 -9.68 3.54 -3.64
N ASN A 208 -9.68 4.34 -4.71
CA ASN A 208 -10.58 4.28 -5.84
C ASN A 208 -9.94 4.99 -7.05
N LYS A 209 -10.61 4.99 -8.20
CA LYS A 209 -10.10 5.57 -9.46
C LYS A 209 -9.86 7.09 -9.39
N ASP A 210 -10.69 7.80 -8.62
CA ASP A 210 -10.69 9.27 -8.52
C ASP A 210 -9.77 9.76 -7.39
N ALA A 211 -9.31 8.86 -6.52
CA ALA A 211 -8.40 9.18 -5.45
C ALA A 211 -7.02 9.57 -6.01
N GLY A 212 -6.43 10.59 -5.39
CA GLY A 212 -5.00 10.87 -5.53
C GLY A 212 -4.15 9.72 -4.98
N PHE A 213 -2.85 9.78 -5.22
CA PHE A 213 -1.94 8.94 -4.44
C PHE A 213 -1.94 9.45 -3.00
N GLU A 214 -2.35 8.60 -2.06
CA GLU A 214 -2.29 9.00 -0.66
C GLU A 214 -0.85 9.12 -0.21
N SER A 215 -0.59 10.30 0.35
CA SER A 215 0.72 10.70 0.83
C SER A 215 0.86 10.35 2.30
N PHE A 216 1.65 9.31 2.57
CA PHE A 216 2.10 8.98 3.91
C PHE A 216 3.54 9.47 4.09
N PRO A 217 3.89 10.12 5.22
CA PRO A 217 5.23 10.62 5.47
C PRO A 217 6.30 9.54 5.22
N SER A 218 7.28 9.86 4.38
CA SER A 218 8.40 8.94 4.14
C SER A 218 9.28 8.81 5.38
N THR A 219 10.13 7.78 5.44
CA THR A 219 11.16 7.72 6.51
C THR A 219 12.10 8.92 6.47
N SER A 220 12.34 9.49 5.28
CA SER A 220 13.08 10.75 5.12
C SER A 220 12.30 11.94 5.70
N HIS A 221 10.97 11.93 5.61
CA HIS A 221 10.13 12.90 6.30
C HIS A 221 10.32 12.85 7.80
N MET A 222 10.29 11.64 8.37
CA MET A 222 10.52 11.43 9.79
C MET A 222 11.93 11.90 10.20
N ALA A 223 12.95 11.57 9.39
CA ALA A 223 14.33 12.03 9.60
C ALA A 223 14.48 13.56 9.51
N ALA A 224 13.67 14.24 8.69
CA ALA A 224 13.68 15.69 8.57
C ALA A 224 12.85 16.39 9.66
N MET A 225 12.16 15.68 10.54
CA MET A 225 11.28 16.29 11.55
C MET A 225 11.98 17.31 12.45
N PRO A 226 13.23 17.12 12.93
CA PRO A 226 13.91 18.12 13.75
C PRO A 226 14.06 19.48 13.03
N LEU A 227 14.48 19.46 11.76
CA LEU A 227 14.59 20.67 10.93
C LEU A 227 13.21 21.31 10.70
N ARG A 228 12.19 20.49 10.41
CA ARG A 228 10.82 20.97 10.25
C ARG A 228 10.28 21.61 11.53
N ALA A 229 10.51 21.00 12.69
CA ALA A 229 10.12 21.57 13.97
C ALA A 229 10.81 22.91 14.25
N LYS A 230 12.11 23.03 13.95
CA LYS A 230 12.86 24.30 14.07
C LYS A 230 12.24 25.42 13.23
N LEU A 231 11.70 25.09 12.06
CA LEU A 231 11.11 26.05 11.12
C LEU A 231 9.58 26.13 11.18
N ALA A 232 8.95 25.56 12.21
CA ALA A 232 7.49 25.45 12.31
C ALA A 232 6.78 26.80 12.46
N ASN A 233 7.48 27.83 12.93
CA ASN A 233 6.98 29.21 13.01
C ASN A 233 7.28 30.04 11.76
N GLY A 234 7.90 29.44 10.74
CA GLY A 234 8.37 30.10 9.54
C GLY A 234 9.75 30.74 9.70
N ASP A 235 10.41 30.94 8.56
CA ASP A 235 11.66 31.68 8.41
C ASP A 235 11.69 32.21 6.97
N ALA A 236 11.75 33.53 6.78
CA ALA A 236 11.66 34.16 5.47
C ALA A 236 12.84 33.81 4.56
N LYS A 237 14.05 33.71 5.13
CA LYS A 237 15.27 33.36 4.39
C LYS A 237 15.21 31.89 3.95
N ALA A 238 14.84 30.99 4.86
CA ALA A 238 14.67 29.58 4.55
C ALA A 238 13.55 29.35 3.52
N LYS A 239 12.42 30.06 3.64
CA LYS A 239 11.30 29.98 2.68
C LYS A 239 11.72 30.43 1.29
N ALA A 240 12.40 31.55 1.16
CA ALA A 240 12.86 32.05 -0.14
C ALA A 240 13.84 31.07 -0.79
N ALA A 241 14.80 30.53 -0.03
CA ALA A 241 15.74 29.53 -0.53
C ALA A 241 15.04 28.21 -0.91
N TRP A 242 14.05 27.78 -0.11
CA TRP A 242 13.22 26.61 -0.41
C TRP A 242 12.41 26.78 -1.69
N ASP A 243 11.78 27.94 -1.90
CA ASP A 243 11.01 28.21 -3.10
C ASP A 243 11.90 28.24 -4.35
N ALA A 244 13.08 28.85 -4.25
CA ALA A 244 14.08 28.84 -5.32
C ALA A 244 14.54 27.41 -5.65
N TYR A 245 14.77 26.58 -4.64
CA TYR A 245 15.06 25.15 -4.81
C TYR A 245 13.90 24.41 -5.49
N MET A 246 12.67 24.56 -4.99
CA MET A 246 11.49 23.93 -5.57
C MET A 246 11.25 24.34 -7.02
N ALA A 247 11.64 25.55 -7.44
CA ALA A 247 11.55 25.98 -8.83
C ALA A 247 12.47 25.17 -9.77
N THR A 248 13.55 24.58 -9.26
CA THR A 248 14.49 23.76 -10.06
C THR A 248 14.03 22.33 -10.28
N LEU A 249 13.10 21.82 -9.48
CA LEU A 249 12.65 20.44 -9.54
C LEU A 249 11.63 20.22 -10.68
N ASP A 250 11.54 18.99 -11.17
CA ASP A 250 10.47 18.55 -12.07
C ASP A 250 9.09 18.62 -11.38
N ASP A 251 8.07 19.09 -12.10
CA ASP A 251 6.72 19.23 -11.54
C ASP A 251 6.11 17.89 -11.11
N GLU A 252 6.42 16.80 -11.83
CA GLU A 252 5.96 15.48 -11.44
C GLU A 252 6.52 15.07 -10.08
N LEU A 253 7.80 15.38 -9.80
CA LEU A 253 8.42 15.07 -8.52
C LEU A 253 7.76 15.86 -7.38
N LYS A 254 7.47 17.15 -7.60
CA LYS A 254 6.77 18.01 -6.61
C LYS A 254 5.38 17.51 -6.28
N GLN A 255 4.64 17.01 -7.29
CA GLN A 255 3.29 16.51 -7.12
C GLN A 255 3.25 15.15 -6.42
N THR A 256 4.29 14.32 -6.59
CA THR A 256 4.31 12.97 -6.01
C THR A 256 4.90 12.91 -4.62
N GLU A 257 5.89 13.74 -4.30
CA GLU A 257 6.58 13.75 -3.01
C GLU A 257 5.94 14.76 -2.06
N THR A 258 4.70 14.46 -1.66
CA THR A 258 3.90 15.28 -0.75
C THR A 258 3.51 14.52 0.52
N VAL A 259 2.97 15.23 1.52
CA VAL A 259 2.35 14.67 2.73
C VAL A 259 0.93 15.19 2.94
N SER A 260 0.11 14.38 3.61
CA SER A 260 -1.22 14.77 4.07
C SER A 260 -1.14 15.69 5.29
N GLY A 261 -2.19 16.48 5.51
CA GLY A 261 -2.30 17.37 6.68
C GLY A 261 -2.11 18.86 6.36
N ALA A 262 -1.91 19.65 7.41
CA ALA A 262 -1.73 21.09 7.32
C ALA A 262 -0.39 21.43 6.63
N PRO A 263 -0.34 22.45 5.76
CA PRO A 263 0.89 22.86 5.11
C PRO A 263 1.86 23.46 6.15
N HIS A 264 3.12 23.07 6.06
CA HIS A 264 4.20 23.66 6.84
C HIS A 264 4.54 25.08 6.33
N PRO A 265 4.84 26.08 7.17
CA PRO A 265 5.11 27.45 6.70
C PRO A 265 6.26 27.57 5.70
N VAL A 266 7.36 26.83 5.93
CA VAL A 266 8.48 26.72 4.97
C VAL A 266 8.20 25.73 3.83
N PHE A 267 7.96 24.46 4.16
CA PHE A 267 7.92 23.36 3.19
C PHE A 267 6.58 23.13 2.49
N GLY A 268 5.50 23.83 2.89
CA GLY A 268 4.15 23.54 2.44
C GLY A 268 3.78 22.07 2.70
N LYS A 269 3.27 21.39 1.67
CA LYS A 269 2.94 19.95 1.71
C LYS A 269 4.07 19.04 1.23
N ALA A 270 5.29 19.54 1.03
CA ALA A 270 6.40 18.72 0.54
C ALA A 270 6.81 17.64 1.56
N ASP A 271 7.02 16.42 1.07
CA ASP A 271 7.62 15.35 1.83
C ASP A 271 9.12 15.62 2.09
N GLY A 272 9.63 15.19 3.25
CA GLY A 272 11.04 15.39 3.58
C GLY A 272 12.01 14.60 2.69
N ALA A 273 11.55 13.67 1.85
CA ALA A 273 12.38 13.06 0.82
C ALA A 273 13.02 14.09 -0.11
N LEU A 274 12.34 15.21 -0.38
CA LEU A 274 12.89 16.30 -1.21
C LEU A 274 14.05 17.06 -0.54
N LEU A 275 14.31 16.83 0.74
CA LEU A 275 15.43 17.41 1.49
C LEU A 275 16.68 16.53 1.47
N PHE A 276 16.73 15.45 0.68
CA PHE A 276 17.90 14.57 0.63
C PHE A 276 18.28 14.27 -0.82
N GLU A 277 19.50 14.65 -1.21
CA GLU A 277 20.02 14.39 -2.55
C GLU A 277 19.97 12.90 -2.93
N SER A 278 20.24 12.01 -1.95
CA SER A 278 20.16 10.57 -2.14
C SER A 278 18.77 10.08 -2.57
N ARG A 279 17.71 10.82 -2.21
CA ARG A 279 16.33 10.54 -2.64
C ARG A 279 16.01 11.16 -4.00
N LEU A 280 16.59 12.31 -4.33
CA LEU A 280 16.48 12.88 -5.67
C LEU A 280 17.09 11.96 -6.74
N ARG A 281 18.14 11.22 -6.40
CA ARG A 281 18.73 10.17 -7.25
C ARG A 281 17.75 9.03 -7.59
N ASP A 282 16.70 8.81 -6.79
CA ASP A 282 15.67 7.84 -7.15
C ASP A 282 14.85 8.29 -8.38
N PHE A 283 14.80 9.60 -8.65
CA PHE A 283 14.16 10.19 -9.83
C PHE A 283 15.15 10.48 -10.96
N TYR A 284 16.25 11.17 -10.66
CA TYR A 284 17.24 11.60 -11.66
C TYR A 284 18.26 10.51 -12.04
N GLY A 285 18.34 9.43 -11.25
CA GLY A 285 19.33 8.37 -11.46
C GLY A 285 20.66 8.68 -10.78
N LYS A 286 21.77 8.27 -11.41
CA LYS A 286 23.10 8.34 -10.78
C LYS A 286 23.57 9.77 -10.50
N SER A 287 23.13 10.74 -11.30
CA SER A 287 23.52 12.16 -11.19
C SER A 287 22.28 13.06 -11.11
N VAL A 288 22.20 13.88 -10.06
CA VAL A 288 21.20 14.95 -9.95
C VAL A 288 21.72 16.17 -10.71
N PRO A 289 20.88 16.92 -11.45
CA PRO A 289 21.33 18.12 -12.17
C PRO A 289 22.04 19.13 -11.25
N ASP A 290 23.13 19.72 -11.73
CA ASP A 290 23.93 20.68 -10.94
C ASP A 290 23.10 21.87 -10.45
N SER A 291 22.13 22.33 -11.24
CA SER A 291 21.21 23.40 -10.84
C SER A 291 20.41 23.03 -9.60
N VAL A 292 19.90 21.80 -9.54
CA VAL A 292 19.12 21.26 -8.42
C VAL A 292 20.02 21.09 -7.19
N THR A 293 21.20 20.50 -7.36
CA THR A 293 22.14 20.27 -6.24
C THR A 293 22.63 21.59 -5.64
N LYS A 294 22.96 22.59 -6.46
CA LYS A 294 23.36 23.93 -6.00
C LYS A 294 22.22 24.64 -5.26
N ALA A 295 21.00 24.55 -5.76
CA ALA A 295 19.84 25.18 -5.11
C ALA A 295 19.49 24.49 -3.78
N LEU A 296 19.62 23.16 -3.70
CA LEU A 296 19.46 22.42 -2.45
C LEU A 296 20.53 22.78 -1.42
N GLN A 297 21.79 22.95 -1.86
CA GLN A 297 22.87 23.41 -0.98
C GLN A 297 22.62 24.83 -0.47
N ALA A 298 22.18 25.74 -1.34
CA ALA A 298 21.82 27.11 -0.94
C ALA A 298 20.67 27.13 0.10
N PHE A 299 19.71 26.19 0.00
CA PHE A 299 18.71 26.00 1.04
C PHE A 299 19.33 25.53 2.37
N TYR A 300 20.26 24.56 2.35
CA TYR A 300 20.95 24.14 3.57
C TYR A 300 21.75 25.27 4.21
N ASP A 301 22.40 26.13 3.43
CA ASP A 301 23.14 27.29 3.95
C ASP A 301 22.20 28.35 4.57
N ALA A 302 20.92 28.34 4.21
CA ALA A 302 19.91 29.23 4.75
C ALA A 302 19.21 28.70 6.01
N ALA A 303 19.10 27.38 6.18
CA ALA A 303 18.23 26.74 7.18
C ALA A 303 18.89 25.69 8.07
N ASP A 304 20.03 25.15 7.66
CA ASP A 304 20.70 23.91 8.07
C ASP A 304 20.32 22.66 7.26
N LYS A 305 21.31 21.78 7.09
CA LYS A 305 21.13 20.46 6.51
C LYS A 305 20.41 19.55 7.52
N PRO A 306 19.34 18.82 7.13
CA PRO A 306 18.70 17.89 8.04
C PRO A 306 19.67 16.77 8.41
N ILE A 307 19.83 16.56 9.71
CA ILE A 307 20.65 15.48 10.26
C ILE A 307 19.71 14.28 10.47
N PRO A 308 19.97 13.13 9.83
CA PRO A 308 19.10 11.97 9.96
C PRO A 308 19.16 11.28 11.35
N TYR A 309 19.91 11.83 12.31
CA TYR A 309 20.11 11.31 13.67
C TYR A 309 20.31 12.45 14.67
#